data_AF-A0A921YRK5-F1
#
_entry.id   AF-A0A921YRK5-F1
#
_cell.length_a   1.000
_cell.length_b   1.000
_cell.length_c   1.000
_cell.angle_alpha   90.00
_cell.angle_beta   90.00
_cell.angle_gamma   90.00
#
_symmetry.space_group_name_H-M   'P 1'
#
loop_
_entity.id
_entity.type
_entity.pdbx_description
1 polymer ?
#
loop_
_entity_poly.entity_id
_entity_poly.type
_entity_poly.pdbx_seq_one_letter_code
_entity_poly.pdbx_strand_id
1 'polypeptide(L)'
;MSVCARGARHPGRASAPHHHYPTSTRLALLLLTVLYVRGGACGGVSLGAHLVCAKAPGLTDKQRAMCRASPAAIAAIGDGLRMAYEECRVQLSGRRWNCSGVGDGNHFGHVMPMATREAAFTYAITSAGVTHALSMACARGELPACGCTANRRRVVNAVEQFQWGGCGSGAFGARVARRFLDARELERDARALMNLHNNRVGRKVSEVLRTAPALVYTHFFIKRCRLYICEWHAKLKIISVISYSIEYRKMLNCKM
;
A
#
# COMPACT_ATOMS: atom_id res chain seq x y z
N MET A 1 48.03 32.80 -55.01
CA MET A 1 49.48 32.57 -55.16
C MET A 1 50.06 32.24 -53.80
N SER A 2 50.53 31.01 -53.65
CA SER A 2 51.77 30.57 -52.98
C SER A 2 52.67 31.68 -52.39
N VAL A 3 53.44 31.57 -51.29
CA VAL A 3 53.95 30.44 -50.48
C VAL A 3 54.93 31.02 -49.41
N CYS A 4 55.11 30.32 -48.27
CA CYS A 4 56.29 30.25 -47.35
C CYS A 4 56.81 31.53 -46.63
N ALA A 5 57.48 31.48 -45.46
CA ALA A 5 57.84 30.43 -44.49
C ALA A 5 58.48 31.09 -43.25
N ARG A 6 58.41 30.41 -42.08
CA ARG A 6 59.51 30.03 -41.15
C ARG A 6 59.07 30.11 -39.68
N GLY A 7 59.26 29.00 -38.97
CA GLY A 7 58.96 28.87 -37.54
C GLY A 7 60.15 29.12 -36.62
N ALA A 8 59.87 29.17 -35.32
CA ALA A 8 60.75 28.69 -34.24
C ALA A 8 60.01 28.62 -32.87
N ARG A 9 59.96 27.40 -32.33
CA ARG A 9 60.08 26.93 -30.93
C ARG A 9 59.19 27.46 -29.78
N HIS A 10 58.46 26.51 -29.19
CA HIS A 10 57.80 26.51 -27.88
C HIS A 10 58.77 26.34 -26.69
N PRO A 11 58.43 26.85 -25.47
CA PRO A 11 58.90 26.29 -24.21
C PRO A 11 57.92 25.22 -23.67
N GLY A 12 58.51 24.18 -23.08
CA GLY A 12 57.85 22.93 -22.69
C GLY A 12 56.93 23.01 -21.47
N ARG A 13 55.97 22.07 -21.45
CA ARG A 13 54.96 21.83 -20.41
C ARG A 13 55.51 20.78 -19.44
N ALA A 14 55.62 21.11 -18.15
CA ALA A 14 56.00 20.14 -17.12
C ALA A 14 54.85 19.14 -16.88
N SER A 15 55.14 17.84 -17.05
CA SER A 15 54.23 16.72 -16.81
C SER A 15 54.28 16.29 -15.34
N ALA A 16 53.11 16.09 -14.73
CA ALA A 16 52.96 15.48 -13.40
C ALA A 16 53.35 13.99 -13.43
N PRO A 17 53.84 13.42 -12.31
CA PRO A 17 54.26 12.02 -12.27
C PRO A 17 53.06 11.07 -12.28
N HIS A 18 53.06 10.12 -13.22
CA HIS A 18 52.13 9.00 -13.25
C HIS A 18 52.59 7.92 -12.26
N HIS A 19 51.93 7.82 -11.10
CA HIS A 19 52.08 6.67 -10.21
C HIS A 19 51.39 5.43 -10.81
N HIS A 20 52.19 4.50 -11.34
CA HIS A 20 51.74 3.16 -11.71
C HIS A 20 51.55 2.29 -10.46
N TYR A 21 50.30 2.09 -10.05
CA TYR A 21 49.97 1.07 -9.04
C TYR A 21 49.90 -0.32 -9.68
N PRO A 22 50.48 -1.36 -9.07
CA PRO A 22 50.51 -2.72 -9.61
C PRO A 22 49.09 -3.29 -9.72
N THR A 23 48.81 -4.03 -10.80
CA THR A 23 47.48 -4.58 -11.15
C THR A 23 46.85 -5.42 -10.02
N SER A 24 47.66 -6.04 -9.16
CA SER A 24 47.18 -6.79 -7.97
C SER A 24 46.46 -5.92 -6.96
N THR A 25 46.91 -4.67 -6.75
CA THR A 25 46.27 -3.73 -5.80
C THR A 25 44.92 -3.23 -6.31
N ARG A 26 44.77 -3.05 -7.63
CA ARG A 26 43.48 -2.69 -8.26
C ARG A 26 42.46 -3.82 -8.15
N LEU A 27 42.88 -5.07 -8.37
CA LEU A 27 42.04 -6.25 -8.17
C LEU A 27 41.68 -6.47 -6.70
N ALA A 28 42.61 -6.24 -5.77
CA ALA A 28 42.34 -6.34 -4.33
C ALA A 28 41.33 -5.28 -3.86
N LEU A 29 41.44 -4.03 -4.34
CA LEU A 29 40.47 -2.97 -4.06
C LEU A 29 39.10 -3.27 -4.65
N LEU A 30 39.01 -3.80 -5.87
CA LEU A 30 37.75 -4.21 -6.49
C LEU A 30 37.12 -5.43 -5.77
N LEU A 31 37.92 -6.38 -5.33
CA LEU A 31 37.44 -7.52 -4.55
C LEU A 31 36.97 -7.09 -3.16
N LEU A 32 37.69 -6.16 -2.50
CA LEU A 32 37.28 -5.59 -1.21
C LEU A 32 35.98 -4.78 -1.33
N THR A 33 35.77 -4.01 -2.40
CA THR A 33 34.50 -3.31 -2.62
C THR A 33 33.36 -4.27 -2.95
N VAL A 34 33.60 -5.31 -3.76
CA VAL A 34 32.59 -6.35 -4.05
C VAL A 34 32.24 -7.16 -2.80
N LEU A 35 33.22 -7.47 -1.94
CA LEU A 35 33.00 -8.15 -0.66
C LEU A 35 32.31 -7.24 0.36
N TYR A 36 32.63 -5.94 0.39
CA TYR A 36 31.95 -4.95 1.23
C TYR A 36 30.48 -4.76 0.80
N VAL A 37 30.20 -4.75 -0.51
CA VAL A 37 28.83 -4.69 -1.05
C VAL A 37 28.07 -6.00 -0.80
N ARG A 38 28.74 -7.17 -0.80
CA ARG A 38 28.13 -8.46 -0.45
C ARG A 38 27.92 -8.69 1.04
N GLY A 39 28.68 -8.01 1.90
CA GLY A 39 28.60 -8.12 3.37
C GLY A 39 27.62 -7.16 4.05
N GLY A 40 27.11 -6.15 3.32
CA GLY A 40 26.19 -5.14 3.82
C GLY A 40 24.73 -5.58 3.91
N ALA A 41 24.44 -6.74 4.51
CA ALA A 41 23.09 -7.15 4.85
C ALA A 41 22.83 -6.94 6.36
N CYS A 42 22.88 -5.69 6.81
CA CYS A 42 22.36 -5.29 8.12
C CYS A 42 21.39 -4.11 7.94
N GLY A 43 20.10 -4.39 8.06
CA GLY A 43 19.06 -3.51 8.63
C GLY A 43 19.13 -1.99 8.42
N GLY A 44 19.59 -1.52 7.26
CA GLY A 44 19.64 -0.08 6.96
C GLY A 44 18.23 0.45 6.77
N VAL A 45 17.67 1.09 7.80
CA VAL A 45 16.50 1.96 7.65
C VAL A 45 16.92 3.02 6.63
N SER A 46 16.35 2.97 5.41
CA SER A 46 16.63 3.96 4.38
C SER A 46 16.42 5.36 4.96
N LEU A 47 17.47 6.19 4.97
CA LEU A 47 17.40 7.58 5.46
C LEU A 47 16.26 8.34 4.76
N GLY A 48 16.01 8.02 3.48
CA GLY A 48 14.88 8.54 2.71
C GLY A 48 13.53 8.13 3.30
N ALA A 49 13.35 6.87 3.69
CA ALA A 49 12.12 6.42 4.34
C ALA A 49 11.90 7.09 5.71
N HIS A 50 12.95 7.27 6.50
CA HIS A 50 12.86 7.95 7.80
C HIS A 50 12.40 9.40 7.64
N LEU A 51 12.92 10.13 6.65
CA LEU A 51 12.52 11.51 6.34
C LEU A 51 11.09 11.61 5.79
N VAL A 52 10.69 10.68 4.90
CA VAL A 52 9.32 10.61 4.38
C VAL A 52 8.32 10.38 5.50
N CYS A 53 8.58 9.41 6.39
CA CYS A 53 7.73 9.13 7.54
C CYS A 53 7.70 10.29 8.55
N ALA A 54 8.82 11.00 8.73
CA ALA A 54 8.87 12.17 9.60
C ALA A 54 7.97 13.30 9.08
N LYS A 55 7.88 13.51 7.77
CA LYS A 55 7.11 14.61 7.17
C LYS A 55 5.70 14.26 6.70
N ALA A 56 5.31 12.97 6.71
CA ALA A 56 3.99 12.56 6.28
C ALA A 56 2.87 13.22 7.14
N PRO A 57 1.97 14.02 6.53
CA PRO A 57 0.91 14.69 7.26
C PRO A 57 -0.10 13.68 7.83
N GLY A 58 -0.63 13.99 9.01
CA GLY A 58 -1.70 13.23 9.68
C GLY A 58 -1.37 11.91 10.34
N LEU A 59 -0.13 11.44 10.25
CA LEU A 59 0.29 10.31 11.06
C LEU A 59 0.43 10.74 12.52
N THR A 60 -0.19 9.97 13.41
CA THR A 60 0.10 9.98 14.85
C THR A 60 1.51 9.42 15.13
N ASP A 61 2.05 9.65 16.33
CA ASP A 61 3.38 9.13 16.70
C ASP A 61 3.49 7.61 16.59
N LYS A 62 2.44 6.89 17.01
CA LYS A 62 2.35 5.44 16.88
C LYS A 62 2.35 5.00 15.41
N GLN A 63 1.66 5.72 14.54
CA GLN A 63 1.67 5.45 13.10
C GLN A 63 2.99 5.83 12.43
N ARG A 64 3.66 6.88 12.91
CA ARG A 64 4.99 7.26 12.45
C ARG A 64 6.04 6.21 12.82
N ALA A 65 5.93 5.59 14.00
CA ALA A 65 6.75 4.43 14.37
C ALA A 65 6.51 3.23 13.43
N MET A 66 5.24 2.93 13.11
CA MET A 66 4.91 1.90 12.11
C MET A 66 5.47 2.23 10.72
N CYS A 67 5.45 3.51 10.34
CA CYS A 67 6.01 3.97 9.08
C CYS A 67 7.51 3.73 8.98
N ARG A 68 8.27 4.09 10.03
CA ARG A 68 9.71 3.83 10.09
C ARG A 68 10.03 2.34 10.01
N ALA A 69 9.20 1.49 10.62
CA ALA A 69 9.37 0.04 10.62
C ALA A 69 9.04 -0.60 9.25
N SER A 70 8.04 -0.09 8.53
CA SER A 70 7.67 -0.61 7.21
C SER A 70 7.12 0.49 6.29
N PRO A 71 7.98 1.22 5.59
CA PRO A 71 7.58 2.29 4.67
C PRO A 71 6.74 1.77 3.50
N ALA A 72 7.06 0.59 2.98
CA ALA A 72 6.31 -0.07 1.92
C ALA A 72 4.86 -0.39 2.33
N ALA A 73 4.65 -0.80 3.60
CA ALA A 73 3.30 -1.03 4.11
C ALA A 73 2.50 0.29 4.19
N ILE A 74 3.14 1.41 4.55
CA ILE A 74 2.46 2.72 4.57
C ILE A 74 2.10 3.20 3.17
N ALA A 75 2.97 2.98 2.18
CA ALA A 75 2.63 3.28 0.79
C ALA A 75 1.36 2.50 0.35
N ALA A 76 1.32 1.19 0.62
CA ALA A 76 0.15 0.36 0.34
C ALA A 76 -1.10 0.80 1.12
N ILE A 77 -0.95 1.28 2.36
CA ILE A 77 -2.06 1.87 3.12
C ILE A 77 -2.56 3.13 2.42
N GLY A 78 -1.66 4.03 1.98
CA GLY A 78 -2.00 5.23 1.22
C GLY A 78 -2.81 4.93 -0.03
N ASP A 79 -2.41 3.92 -0.81
CA ASP A 79 -3.17 3.44 -1.97
C ASP A 79 -4.57 2.95 -1.58
N GLY A 80 -4.67 2.19 -0.48
CA GLY A 80 -5.94 1.70 0.05
C GLY A 80 -6.89 2.83 0.50
N LEU A 81 -6.34 3.87 1.14
CA LEU A 81 -7.08 5.06 1.55
C LEU A 81 -7.61 5.83 0.33
N ARG A 82 -6.74 6.07 -0.66
CA ARG A 82 -7.13 6.74 -1.91
C ARG A 82 -8.26 6.01 -2.62
N MET A 83 -8.13 4.70 -2.81
CA MET A 83 -9.17 3.87 -3.43
C MET A 83 -10.49 3.93 -2.65
N ALA A 84 -10.42 3.90 -1.31
CA ALA A 84 -11.62 3.97 -0.48
C ALA A 84 -12.33 5.33 -0.55
N TYR A 85 -11.57 6.44 -0.59
CA TYR A 85 -12.13 7.78 -0.69
C TYR A 85 -12.77 8.03 -2.06
N GLU A 86 -12.12 7.59 -3.13
CA GLU A 86 -12.70 7.60 -4.48
C GLU A 86 -14.02 6.82 -4.51
N GLU A 87 -14.06 5.61 -3.96
CA GLU A 87 -15.27 4.79 -3.93
C GLU A 87 -16.37 5.41 -3.05
N CYS A 88 -16.02 6.01 -1.91
CA CYS A 88 -16.96 6.71 -1.05
C CYS A 88 -17.70 7.82 -1.83
N ARG A 89 -16.93 8.65 -2.56
CA ARG A 89 -17.47 9.73 -3.39
C ARG A 89 -18.38 9.20 -4.49
N VAL A 90 -18.01 8.08 -5.13
CA VAL A 90 -18.87 7.42 -6.13
C VAL A 90 -20.20 6.99 -5.51
N GLN A 91 -20.15 6.27 -4.38
CA GLN A 91 -21.34 5.69 -3.74
C GLN A 91 -22.32 6.72 -3.20
N LEU A 92 -21.81 7.88 -2.77
CA LEU A 92 -22.61 8.93 -2.14
C LEU A 92 -22.70 10.21 -2.97
N SER A 93 -22.26 10.17 -4.24
CA SER A 93 -22.30 11.30 -5.20
C SER A 93 -23.66 12.01 -5.28
N GLY A 94 -24.77 11.25 -5.19
CA GLY A 94 -26.14 11.79 -5.22
C GLY A 94 -26.73 12.17 -3.87
N ARG A 95 -25.95 12.21 -2.78
CA ARG A 95 -26.41 12.56 -1.43
C ARG A 95 -25.93 13.95 -1.01
N ARG A 96 -26.62 14.55 -0.03
CA ARG A 96 -26.19 15.81 0.60
C ARG A 96 -24.78 15.72 1.17
N TRP A 97 -24.45 14.60 1.81
CA TRP A 97 -23.08 14.25 2.19
C TRP A 97 -22.50 13.29 1.14
N ASN A 98 -21.50 13.75 0.39
CA ASN A 98 -20.98 13.08 -0.81
C ASN A 98 -19.50 12.67 -0.70
N CYS A 99 -18.97 12.55 0.52
CA CYS A 99 -17.56 12.27 0.80
C CYS A 99 -16.53 13.24 0.19
N SER A 100 -16.93 14.44 -0.28
CA SER A 100 -16.00 15.40 -0.91
C SER A 100 -14.81 15.73 0.00
N GLY A 101 -15.06 16.14 1.24
CA GLY A 101 -14.01 16.50 2.20
C GLY A 101 -13.26 15.32 2.85
N VAL A 102 -13.56 14.07 2.50
CA VAL A 102 -12.90 12.92 3.13
C VAL A 102 -11.48 12.77 2.57
N GLY A 103 -10.48 12.92 3.44
CA GLY A 103 -9.07 12.75 3.08
C GLY A 103 -8.44 13.96 2.37
N ASP A 104 -9.15 15.09 2.29
CA ASP A 104 -8.62 16.33 1.71
C ASP A 104 -7.53 16.93 2.62
N GLY A 105 -6.36 17.22 2.03
CA GLY A 105 -5.19 17.75 2.73
C GLY A 105 -4.46 16.76 3.64
N ASN A 106 -5.10 15.66 4.05
CA ASN A 106 -4.51 14.69 4.96
C ASN A 106 -5.13 13.28 4.85
N HIS A 107 -4.58 12.45 3.96
CA HIS A 107 -5.09 11.10 3.72
C HIS A 107 -5.09 10.21 4.97
N PHE A 108 -4.13 10.40 5.91
CA PHE A 108 -4.02 9.62 7.14
C PHE A 108 -4.76 10.25 8.35
N GLY A 109 -5.36 11.43 8.16
CA GLY A 109 -6.08 12.24 9.15
C GLY A 109 -7.43 11.65 9.58
N HIS A 110 -8.07 12.27 10.59
CA HIS A 110 -9.31 11.72 11.17
C HIS A 110 -10.38 11.79 10.11
N VAL A 111 -11.07 10.68 9.92
CA VAL A 111 -11.99 10.56 8.79
C VAL A 111 -13.20 11.44 9.01
N MET A 112 -13.83 11.36 10.19
CA MET A 112 -14.98 12.19 10.59
C MET A 112 -15.04 12.29 12.13
N PRO A 113 -15.25 13.49 12.71
CA PRO A 113 -15.34 13.66 14.16
C PRO A 113 -16.71 13.33 14.76
N MET A 114 -17.76 13.17 13.93
CA MET A 114 -19.13 12.93 14.38
C MET A 114 -19.54 11.45 14.24
N ALA A 115 -20.36 10.94 15.17
CA ALA A 115 -20.89 9.58 15.15
C ALA A 115 -22.15 9.45 14.28
N THR A 116 -21.99 9.61 12.97
CA THR A 116 -23.09 9.52 11.99
C THR A 116 -23.04 8.23 11.17
N ARG A 117 -24.13 7.91 10.49
CA ARG A 117 -24.18 6.84 9.48
C ARG A 117 -23.12 7.03 8.40
N GLU A 118 -22.91 8.28 7.97
CA GLU A 118 -21.90 8.65 7.00
C GLU A 118 -20.49 8.35 7.50
N ALA A 119 -20.19 8.70 8.76
CA ALA A 119 -18.92 8.34 9.39
C ALA A 119 -18.76 6.82 9.46
N ALA A 120 -19.79 6.09 9.89
CA ALA A 120 -19.74 4.64 10.00
C ALA A 120 -19.37 3.95 8.67
N PHE A 121 -19.98 4.41 7.58
CA PHE A 121 -19.63 3.93 6.24
C PHE A 121 -18.21 4.26 5.85
N THR A 122 -17.77 5.49 6.12
CA THR A 122 -16.43 5.94 5.74
C THR A 122 -15.36 5.12 6.46
N TYR A 123 -15.49 4.91 7.77
CA TYR A 123 -14.59 4.02 8.53
C TYR A 123 -14.58 2.59 7.96
N ALA A 124 -15.75 2.04 7.63
CA ALA A 124 -15.85 0.70 7.05
C ALA A 124 -15.17 0.60 5.67
N ILE A 125 -15.47 1.49 4.72
CA ILE A 125 -14.90 1.44 3.37
C ILE A 125 -13.39 1.74 3.38
N THR A 126 -12.95 2.68 4.23
CA THR A 126 -11.53 3.00 4.44
C THR A 126 -10.79 1.79 4.98
N SER A 127 -11.33 1.13 6.01
CA SER A 127 -10.69 -0.07 6.57
C SER A 127 -10.70 -1.25 5.59
N ALA A 128 -11.73 -1.38 4.76
CA ALA A 128 -11.79 -2.42 3.75
C ALA A 128 -10.81 -2.18 2.60
N GLY A 129 -10.69 -0.93 2.13
CA GLY A 129 -9.75 -0.52 1.09
C GLY A 129 -8.30 -0.70 1.50
N VAL A 130 -7.94 -0.31 2.74
CA VAL A 130 -6.61 -0.52 3.31
C VAL A 130 -6.29 -2.02 3.45
N THR A 131 -7.24 -2.80 3.96
CA THR A 131 -7.08 -4.27 4.07
C THR A 131 -6.84 -4.90 2.71
N HIS A 132 -7.60 -4.47 1.70
CA HIS A 132 -7.48 -4.96 0.34
C HIS A 132 -6.11 -4.62 -0.26
N ALA A 133 -5.68 -3.35 -0.18
CA ALA A 133 -4.40 -2.90 -0.73
C ALA A 133 -3.21 -3.63 -0.09
N LEU A 134 -3.19 -3.76 1.25
CA LEU A 134 -2.16 -4.50 1.96
C LEU A 134 -2.14 -5.99 1.60
N SER A 135 -3.32 -6.59 1.43
CA SER A 135 -3.42 -7.99 1.03
C SER A 135 -2.90 -8.20 -0.39
N MET A 136 -3.16 -7.26 -1.30
CA MET A 136 -2.67 -7.33 -2.69
C MET A 136 -1.17 -7.09 -2.77
N ALA A 137 -0.65 -6.06 -2.09
CA ALA A 137 0.79 -5.82 -2.01
C ALA A 137 1.53 -7.04 -1.43
N CYS A 138 0.94 -7.67 -0.42
CA CYS A 138 1.46 -8.91 0.13
C CYS A 138 1.44 -10.07 -0.88
N ALA A 139 0.32 -10.26 -1.59
CA ALA A 139 0.19 -11.29 -2.61
C ALA A 139 1.19 -11.12 -3.78
N ARG A 140 1.55 -9.86 -4.10
CA ARG A 140 2.54 -9.52 -5.12
C ARG A 140 3.99 -9.60 -4.61
N GLY A 141 4.22 -9.86 -3.33
CA GLY A 141 5.56 -9.92 -2.74
C GLY A 141 6.21 -8.56 -2.51
N GLU A 142 5.44 -7.47 -2.51
CA GLU A 142 5.94 -6.10 -2.31
C GLU A 142 6.24 -5.79 -0.83
N LEU A 143 5.75 -6.62 0.10
CA LEU A 143 5.89 -6.43 1.53
C LEU A 143 6.83 -7.48 2.14
N PRO A 144 7.98 -7.10 2.70
CA PRO A 144 8.95 -8.06 3.23
C PRO A 144 8.46 -8.79 4.50
N ALA A 145 7.50 -8.19 5.22
CA ALA A 145 6.93 -8.74 6.45
C ALA A 145 5.85 -9.81 6.21
N CYS A 146 5.57 -10.13 4.95
CA CYS A 146 4.69 -11.24 4.60
C CYS A 146 5.31 -12.07 3.47
N GLY A 147 4.95 -13.34 3.41
CA GLY A 147 5.39 -14.24 2.36
C GLY A 147 4.25 -15.17 1.99
N CYS A 148 3.92 -15.20 0.71
CA CYS A 148 3.16 -16.31 0.16
C CYS A 148 4.16 -17.45 -0.03
N THR A 149 4.03 -18.55 0.70
CA THR A 149 4.78 -19.76 0.37
C THR A 149 4.27 -20.28 -0.96
N ALA A 150 4.80 -19.76 -2.07
CA ALA A 150 4.74 -20.44 -3.36
C ALA A 150 5.68 -21.63 -3.24
N ASN A 151 5.26 -22.71 -2.56
CA ASN A 151 6.10 -23.87 -2.29
C ASN A 151 7.57 -23.51 -1.95
N ARG A 152 7.91 -23.43 -0.65
CA ARG A 152 9.17 -24.12 -0.30
C ARG A 152 8.94 -25.52 -0.85
N ARG A 153 9.69 -25.92 -1.87
CA ARG A 153 9.75 -27.31 -2.37
C ARG A 153 10.09 -28.20 -1.16
N ARG A 154 9.11 -28.52 -0.32
CA ARG A 154 9.13 -29.78 0.38
C ARG A 154 8.96 -30.78 -0.75
N VAL A 155 10.00 -31.57 -0.97
CA VAL A 155 9.87 -32.84 -1.65
C VAL A 155 8.88 -33.63 -0.81
N VAL A 156 7.60 -33.55 -1.15
CA VAL A 156 6.56 -34.41 -0.57
C VAL A 156 6.28 -35.44 -1.63
N ASN A 157 6.44 -36.70 -1.24
CA ASN A 157 6.19 -37.87 -2.08
C ASN A 157 4.81 -37.78 -2.74
N ALA A 158 4.71 -38.22 -3.98
CA ALA A 158 3.61 -38.00 -4.92
C ALA A 158 2.27 -38.69 -4.57
N VAL A 159 1.99 -38.99 -3.30
CA VAL A 159 0.86 -39.86 -2.88
C VAL A 159 -0.28 -39.09 -2.19
N GLU A 160 -0.09 -37.84 -1.78
CA GLU A 160 -1.18 -37.01 -1.21
C GLU A 160 -1.54 -35.84 -2.13
N GLN A 161 -2.43 -36.09 -3.11
CA GLN A 161 -2.87 -35.13 -4.13
C GLN A 161 -3.94 -34.14 -3.66
N PHE A 162 -3.76 -33.51 -2.49
CA PHE A 162 -4.47 -32.28 -2.16
C PHE A 162 -3.57 -31.34 -1.36
N GLN A 163 -3.17 -30.24 -2.01
CA GLN A 163 -2.40 -29.17 -1.37
C GLN A 163 -3.34 -28.01 -1.04
N TRP A 164 -3.44 -27.65 0.24
CA TRP A 164 -3.96 -26.34 0.65
C TRP A 164 -3.00 -25.25 0.15
N GLY A 165 -3.28 -24.69 -1.03
CA GLY A 165 -2.50 -23.59 -1.62
C GLY A 165 -3.19 -22.24 -1.43
N GLY A 166 -2.56 -21.31 -0.71
CA GLY A 166 -3.05 -19.94 -0.59
C GLY A 166 -2.10 -19.03 0.15
N CYS A 167 -2.00 -17.78 -0.29
CA CYS A 167 -1.31 -16.76 0.49
C CYS A 167 -2.19 -16.33 1.66
N GLY A 168 -1.67 -16.38 2.90
CA GLY A 168 -2.28 -15.78 4.09
C GLY A 168 -2.35 -14.24 4.04
N SER A 169 -2.31 -13.66 2.84
CA SER A 169 -2.24 -12.22 2.56
C SER A 169 -3.46 -11.47 3.08
N GLY A 170 -4.66 -12.07 3.05
CA GLY A 170 -5.88 -11.47 3.61
C GLY A 170 -5.79 -11.22 5.12
N ALA A 171 -5.45 -12.27 5.86
CA ALA A 171 -5.28 -12.19 7.31
C ALA A 171 -4.12 -11.25 7.69
N PHE A 172 -3.04 -11.23 6.89
CA PHE A 172 -1.96 -10.27 7.06
C PHE A 172 -2.46 -8.83 6.86
N GLY A 173 -3.17 -8.55 5.76
CA GLY A 173 -3.72 -7.24 5.46
C GLY A 173 -4.65 -6.74 6.56
N ALA A 174 -5.56 -7.59 7.05
CA ALA A 174 -6.49 -7.24 8.12
C ALA A 174 -5.77 -6.94 9.44
N ARG A 175 -4.71 -7.69 9.78
CA ARG A 175 -3.89 -7.44 10.99
C ARG A 175 -3.15 -6.11 10.92
N VAL A 176 -2.53 -5.80 9.79
CA VAL A 176 -1.79 -4.53 9.60
C VAL A 176 -2.76 -3.36 9.56
N ALA A 177 -3.87 -3.47 8.83
CA ALA A 177 -4.94 -2.47 8.81
C ALA A 177 -5.49 -2.18 10.21
N ARG A 178 -5.73 -3.23 11.01
CA ARG A 178 -6.15 -3.09 12.42
C ARG A 178 -5.14 -2.28 13.22
N ARG A 179 -3.86 -2.66 13.18
CA ARG A 179 -2.81 -1.95 13.93
C ARG A 179 -2.71 -0.48 13.54
N PHE A 180 -2.86 -0.18 12.24
CA PHE A 180 -2.69 1.17 11.72
C PHE A 180 -3.90 2.09 11.95
N LEU A 181 -5.09 1.63 11.59
CA LEU A 181 -6.32 2.45 11.65
C LEU A 181 -6.83 2.59 13.07
N ASP A 182 -6.79 1.52 13.87
CA ASP A 182 -7.28 1.54 15.25
C ASP A 182 -6.31 2.26 16.20
N ALA A 183 -5.05 2.53 15.78
CA ALA A 183 -4.06 3.24 16.59
C ALA A 183 -4.44 4.68 16.95
N ARG A 184 -5.44 5.24 16.25
CA ARG A 184 -5.90 6.63 16.44
C ARG A 184 -7.10 6.77 17.36
N GLU A 185 -7.80 5.67 17.63
CA GLU A 185 -8.99 5.64 18.49
C GLU A 185 -8.57 5.51 19.96
N LEU A 186 -8.06 6.61 20.53
CA LEU A 186 -7.46 6.63 21.88
C LEU A 186 -8.46 6.93 23.01
N GLU A 187 -9.54 7.66 22.70
CA GLU A 187 -10.41 8.30 23.70
C GLU A 187 -11.31 7.33 24.48
N ARG A 188 -11.34 6.05 24.10
CA ARG A 188 -12.14 4.97 24.75
C ARG A 188 -13.62 5.34 24.99
N ASP A 189 -14.13 6.31 24.26
CA ASP A 189 -15.51 6.78 24.30
C ASP A 189 -16.41 5.93 23.39
N ALA A 190 -17.74 6.14 23.48
CA ALA A 190 -18.70 5.43 22.65
C ALA A 190 -18.42 5.58 21.15
N ARG A 191 -17.92 6.76 20.76
CA ARG A 191 -17.51 7.07 19.38
C ARG A 191 -16.30 6.26 18.94
N ALA A 192 -15.23 6.19 19.74
CA ALA A 192 -14.07 5.34 19.46
C ALA A 192 -14.49 3.86 19.34
N LEU A 193 -15.39 3.38 20.21
CA LEU A 193 -15.91 2.02 20.12
C LEU A 193 -16.69 1.78 18.82
N MET A 194 -17.51 2.74 18.40
CA MET A 194 -18.22 2.71 17.12
C MET A 194 -17.23 2.68 15.94
N ASN A 195 -16.21 3.54 15.94
CA ASN A 195 -15.19 3.59 14.90
C ASN A 195 -14.42 2.26 14.80
N LEU A 196 -14.00 1.69 15.95
CA LEU A 196 -13.35 0.38 16.02
C LEU A 196 -14.24 -0.74 15.49
N HIS A 197 -15.55 -0.71 15.79
CA HIS A 197 -16.53 -1.65 15.26
C HIS A 197 -16.63 -1.53 13.74
N ASN A 198 -16.82 -0.32 13.21
CA ASN A 198 -16.94 -0.07 11.77
C ASN A 198 -15.68 -0.47 11.01
N ASN A 199 -14.50 -0.17 11.55
CA ASN A 199 -13.24 -0.64 11.00
C ASN A 199 -13.20 -2.18 10.96
N ARG A 200 -13.62 -2.86 12.04
CA ARG A 200 -13.68 -4.33 12.09
C ARG A 200 -14.61 -4.91 11.02
N VAL A 201 -15.77 -4.31 10.81
CA VAL A 201 -16.72 -4.71 9.74
C VAL A 201 -16.05 -4.62 8.37
N GLY A 202 -15.41 -3.48 8.06
CA GLY A 202 -14.70 -3.28 6.80
C GLY A 202 -13.60 -4.32 6.54
N ARG A 203 -12.78 -4.63 7.56
CA ARG A 203 -11.75 -5.68 7.47
C ARG A 203 -12.37 -7.04 7.12
N LYS A 204 -13.45 -7.41 7.82
CA LYS A 204 -14.10 -8.71 7.65
C LYS A 204 -14.70 -8.86 6.26
N VAL A 205 -15.36 -7.82 5.75
CA VAL A 205 -15.90 -7.80 4.38
C VAL A 205 -14.80 -8.01 3.35
N SER A 206 -13.67 -7.29 3.49
CA SER A 206 -12.52 -7.43 2.59
C SER A 206 -11.92 -8.84 2.61
N GLU A 207 -11.78 -9.44 3.80
CA GLU A 207 -11.28 -10.81 3.95
C GLU A 207 -12.19 -11.85 3.29
N VAL A 208 -13.50 -11.75 3.52
CA VAL A 208 -14.51 -12.68 2.98
C VAL A 208 -14.55 -12.61 1.47
N LEU A 209 -14.61 -11.39 0.91
CA LEU A 209 -14.65 -11.22 -0.55
C LEU A 209 -13.38 -11.75 -1.19
N ARG A 210 -12.19 -11.52 -0.62
CA ARG A 210 -10.93 -12.05 -1.18
C ARG A 210 -10.93 -13.58 -1.31
N THR A 211 -11.62 -14.30 -0.42
CA THR A 211 -11.76 -15.77 -0.50
C THR A 211 -12.94 -16.24 -1.35
N ALA A 212 -13.80 -15.32 -1.79
CA ALA A 212 -14.92 -15.66 -2.65
C ALA A 212 -14.44 -16.04 -4.06
N PRO A 213 -15.07 -17.06 -4.71
CA PRO A 213 -14.72 -17.45 -6.07
C PRO A 213 -14.83 -16.26 -7.02
N ALA A 214 -13.95 -16.19 -8.03
CA ALA A 214 -13.91 -15.10 -8.99
C ALA A 214 -15.26 -14.87 -9.72
N LEU A 215 -16.09 -15.92 -9.83
CA LEU A 215 -17.43 -15.91 -10.42
C LEU A 215 -18.47 -15.10 -9.62
N VAL A 216 -18.20 -14.80 -8.34
CA VAL A 216 -19.06 -13.92 -7.53
C VAL A 216 -18.97 -12.46 -8.01
N TYR A 217 -17.84 -12.06 -8.61
CA TYR A 217 -17.63 -10.69 -9.09
C TYR A 217 -18.26 -10.39 -10.44
N THR A 218 -18.59 -11.42 -11.23
CA THR A 218 -19.08 -11.27 -12.60
C THR A 218 -20.60 -11.35 -12.73
N HIS A 219 -21.34 -11.68 -11.66
CA HIS A 219 -22.78 -11.96 -11.75
C HIS A 219 -23.71 -11.05 -10.96
N PHE A 220 -23.21 -10.02 -10.28
CA PHE A 220 -24.08 -9.18 -9.44
C PHE A 220 -23.96 -7.70 -9.77
N PHE A 221 -24.95 -7.19 -10.52
CA PHE A 221 -25.87 -6.08 -10.17
C PHE A 221 -26.36 -5.34 -11.44
N ILE A 222 -27.57 -5.68 -11.88
CA ILE A 222 -28.37 -4.86 -12.82
C ILE A 222 -28.76 -3.59 -12.08
N LYS A 223 -28.13 -2.44 -12.38
CA LYS A 223 -28.44 -1.18 -11.69
C LYS A 223 -29.42 -0.28 -12.42
N ARG A 224 -29.76 -0.55 -13.68
CA ARG A 224 -30.79 0.21 -14.40
C ARG A 224 -31.29 -0.56 -15.63
N CYS A 225 -32.53 -1.01 -15.60
CA CYS A 225 -33.30 -1.26 -16.82
C CYS A 225 -34.17 -0.03 -17.06
N ARG A 226 -33.94 0.70 -18.15
CA ARG A 226 -34.92 1.66 -18.67
C ARG A 226 -35.18 1.30 -20.12
N LEU A 227 -36.34 0.68 -20.38
CA LEU A 227 -36.80 0.20 -21.68
C LEU A 227 -35.75 -0.67 -22.42
N TYR A 228 -35.86 -1.99 -22.25
CA TYR A 228 -35.26 -3.08 -23.05
C TYR A 228 -33.74 -3.10 -23.30
N ILE A 229 -32.98 -2.10 -22.86
CA ILE A 229 -31.52 -2.05 -22.99
C ILE A 229 -30.89 -2.25 -21.62
N CYS A 230 -30.21 -3.38 -21.44
CA CYS A 230 -29.33 -3.62 -20.31
C CYS A 230 -27.90 -3.27 -20.76
N GLU A 231 -27.36 -2.14 -20.31
CA GLU A 231 -25.93 -1.85 -20.49
C GLU A 231 -25.11 -2.66 -19.48
N TRP A 232 -24.25 -3.54 -19.99
CA TRP A 232 -23.24 -4.22 -19.19
C TRP A 232 -22.13 -3.22 -18.84
N HIS A 233 -22.14 -2.69 -17.63
CA HIS A 233 -21.02 -1.85 -17.19
C HIS A 233 -19.78 -2.71 -16.90
N ALA A 234 -18.68 -2.28 -17.51
CA ALA A 234 -17.27 -2.53 -17.27
C ALA A 234 -16.89 -3.29 -15.98
N LYS A 235 -15.86 -4.16 -16.11
CA LYS A 235 -15.12 -4.83 -15.02
C LYS A 235 -15.27 -4.09 -13.69
N LEU A 236 -16.09 -4.61 -12.78
CA LEU A 236 -16.28 -4.03 -11.46
C LEU A 236 -14.93 -3.99 -10.74
N LYS A 237 -14.54 -2.81 -10.26
CA LYS A 237 -13.41 -2.70 -9.34
C LYS A 237 -13.80 -3.45 -8.06
N ILE A 238 -12.90 -4.27 -7.53
CA ILE A 238 -13.10 -5.02 -6.28
C ILE A 238 -13.56 -4.13 -5.12
N ILE A 239 -13.08 -2.88 -5.06
CA ILE A 239 -13.50 -1.91 -4.05
C ILE A 239 -14.98 -1.53 -4.16
N SER A 240 -15.56 -1.54 -5.36
CA SER A 240 -16.98 -1.29 -5.57
C SER A 240 -17.84 -2.45 -5.08
N VAL A 241 -17.37 -3.70 -5.25
CA VAL A 241 -18.05 -4.89 -4.69
C VAL A 241 -17.99 -4.88 -3.17
N ILE A 242 -16.81 -4.61 -2.60
CA ILE A 242 -16.62 -4.37 -1.16
C ILE A 242 -17.59 -3.31 -0.65
N SER A 243 -17.70 -2.19 -1.35
CA SER A 243 -18.58 -1.12 -0.95
C SER A 243 -20.05 -1.50 -0.98
N TYR A 244 -20.50 -2.32 -1.94
CA TYR A 244 -21.87 -2.80 -1.97
C TYR A 244 -22.19 -3.77 -0.83
N SER A 245 -21.22 -4.60 -0.43
CA SER A 245 -21.35 -5.49 0.72
C SER A 245 -21.33 -4.75 2.06
N ILE A 246 -20.78 -3.54 2.10
CA ILE A 246 -20.91 -2.62 3.23
C ILE A 246 -22.27 -1.91 3.07
N GLU A 247 -23.32 -2.52 3.59
CA GLU A 247 -24.71 -2.09 3.40
C GLU A 247 -25.04 -0.73 4.04
N TYR A 248 -24.61 0.38 3.42
CA TYR A 248 -24.81 1.76 3.89
C TYR A 248 -26.25 2.04 4.34
N ARG A 249 -27.24 1.50 3.63
CA ARG A 249 -28.67 1.73 3.95
C ARG A 249 -29.13 1.11 5.26
N LYS A 250 -28.44 0.08 5.75
CA LYS A 250 -28.74 -0.57 7.05
C LYS A 250 -27.97 0.04 8.21
N MET A 251 -27.01 0.93 7.94
CA MET A 251 -26.29 1.63 8.99
C MET A 251 -27.21 2.64 9.68
N LEU A 252 -27.12 2.68 11.01
CA LEU A 252 -27.94 3.54 11.86
C LEU A 252 -27.12 4.73 12.35
N ASN A 253 -27.80 5.84 12.64
CA ASN A 253 -27.19 6.93 13.39
C ASN A 253 -27.12 6.53 14.86
N CYS A 254 -25.95 6.68 15.48
CA CYS A 254 -25.86 6.58 16.94
C CYS A 254 -26.46 7.85 17.54
N LYS A 255 -27.49 7.69 18.39
CA LYS A 255 -27.83 8.73 19.37
C LYS A 255 -26.81 8.60 20.50
N MET A 256 -25.92 9.58 20.62
CA MET A 256 -25.01 9.72 21.76
C MET A 256 -25.67 10.60 22.80
#